data_AF-A0A9X7E1Z0-F1
#
_entry.id   AF-A0A9X7E1Z0-F1
#
_cell.length_a   1.000
_cell.length_b   1.000
_cell.length_c   1.000
_cell.angle_alpha   90.00
_cell.angle_beta   90.00
_cell.angle_gamma   90.00
#
_symmetry.space_group_name_H-M   'P 1'
#
loop_
_entity.id
_entity.type
_entity.pdbx_description
1 polymer ?
#
loop_
_entity_poly.entity_id
_entity_poly.type
_entity_poly.pdbx_seq_one_letter_code
_entity_poly.pdbx_strand_id
1 'polypeptide(L)'
;MKILLEGRKIFEYETDENTKYLIFSDESLKKYVYNAASIFIKKGDFPYPQKWLISDNFKTRELLTPIDDFDSSIYEYMFHIDWPLVERVTPILEPYGIQVAEEPNGVRMRDLNGLLRLEEIPQEVQDEIRDALAEEDLRTYEEFQVFECYSCKEKGNEEFLIINGDNYITLSDISYDQTDWFSDKYIVETYRKKIHSNTEYVFKTDKDEWFTYSPGDSDNNYWVLKHIYDDELEHFPLSSYLKVETEKEIFPNEKMKSIFSVITIRILLTTFITQIRCLH
;
A
#
# COMPACT_ATOMS: atom_id res chain seq x y z
N MET A 1 5.45 31.15 2.96
CA MET A 1 6.12 29.87 3.28
C MET A 1 5.79 28.90 2.17
N LYS A 2 6.75 28.35 1.41
CA LYS A 2 6.45 27.21 0.52
C LYS A 2 7.03 25.99 1.22
N ILE A 3 6.23 25.32 2.04
CA ILE A 3 6.59 23.98 2.52
C ILE A 3 6.84 23.19 1.24
N LEU A 4 8.02 22.56 1.13
CA LEU A 4 8.45 21.86 -0.08
C LEU A 4 7.36 20.88 -0.57
N LEU A 5 6.53 20.41 0.36
CA LEU A 5 5.65 19.25 0.25
C LEU A 5 4.31 19.49 0.98
N GLU A 6 3.80 20.73 1.02
CA GLU A 6 2.48 20.99 1.61
C GLU A 6 1.39 20.20 0.85
N GLY A 7 0.61 19.41 1.58
CA GLY A 7 -0.45 18.57 0.98
C GLY A 7 0.09 17.46 0.07
N ARG A 8 1.30 16.97 0.34
CA ARG A 8 1.90 15.85 -0.38
C ARG A 8 2.35 14.78 0.60
N LYS A 9 2.18 13.52 0.21
CA LYS A 9 2.72 12.37 0.94
C LYS A 9 4.10 12.03 0.42
N ILE A 10 4.98 11.67 1.33
CA ILE A 10 6.39 11.43 1.06
C ILE A 10 6.74 10.07 1.60
N PHE A 11 7.29 9.23 0.73
CA PHE A 11 7.64 7.89 1.11
C PHE A 11 9.09 7.58 0.77
N GLU A 12 9.75 6.88 1.68
CA GLU A 12 11.10 6.37 1.43
C GLU A 12 11.06 5.14 0.53
N TYR A 13 11.92 5.16 -0.47
CA TYR A 13 12.14 4.06 -1.39
C TYR A 13 13.63 3.71 -1.37
N GLU A 14 13.95 2.68 -0.59
CA GLU A 14 15.30 2.15 -0.46
C GLU A 14 15.62 1.21 -1.63
N THR A 15 16.80 1.40 -2.22
CA THR A 15 17.38 0.47 -3.19
C THR A 15 18.76 0.05 -2.71
N ASP A 16 19.31 -1.03 -3.26
CA ASP A 16 20.66 -1.51 -2.94
C ASP A 16 21.75 -0.43 -3.12
N GLU A 17 21.49 0.58 -3.95
CA GLU A 17 22.46 1.63 -4.31
C GLU A 17 22.22 2.97 -3.62
N ASN A 18 20.97 3.32 -3.32
CA ASN A 18 20.61 4.59 -2.68
C ASN A 18 19.19 4.60 -2.12
N THR A 19 18.95 5.53 -1.19
CA THR A 19 17.62 5.91 -0.70
C THR A 19 17.08 7.07 -1.52
N LYS A 20 15.84 6.95 -2.00
CA LYS A 20 15.10 8.02 -2.67
C LYS A 20 13.83 8.30 -1.87
N TYR A 21 13.29 9.50 -2.01
CA TYR A 21 11.99 9.86 -1.46
C TYR A 21 11.02 10.14 -2.61
N LEU A 22 9.91 9.40 -2.64
CA LEU A 22 8.86 9.51 -3.64
C LEU A 22 7.75 10.39 -3.07
N ILE A 23 7.36 11.40 -3.83
CA ILE A 23 6.47 12.47 -3.39
C ILE A 23 5.24 12.46 -4.27
N PHE A 24 4.10 12.15 -3.67
CA PHE A 24 2.81 12.07 -4.34
C PHE A 24 1.89 13.21 -3.89
N SER A 25 1.05 13.70 -4.79
CA SER A 25 -0.11 14.48 -4.38
C SER A 25 -1.18 13.54 -3.81
N ASP A 26 -2.01 14.04 -2.91
CA ASP A 26 -3.12 13.24 -2.37
C ASP A 26 -4.06 12.72 -3.48
N GLU A 27 -4.20 13.48 -4.56
CA GLU A 27 -5.04 13.12 -5.71
C GLU A 27 -4.45 12.02 -6.61
N SER A 28 -3.13 11.80 -6.58
CA SER A 28 -2.49 10.79 -7.44
C SER A 28 -2.51 9.39 -6.83
N LEU A 29 -2.79 9.28 -5.53
CA LEU A 29 -2.95 8.01 -4.84
C LEU A 29 -4.40 7.56 -4.84
N LYS A 30 -4.61 6.29 -5.17
CA LYS A 30 -5.94 5.68 -5.21
C LYS A 30 -5.99 4.49 -4.28
N LYS A 31 -7.18 4.22 -3.72
CA LYS A 31 -7.39 3.07 -2.86
C LYS A 31 -7.73 1.84 -3.70
N TYR A 32 -7.07 0.73 -3.38
CA TYR A 32 -7.30 -0.58 -3.98
C TYR A 32 -7.62 -1.59 -2.89
N VAL A 33 -8.58 -2.46 -3.18
CA VAL A 33 -8.84 -3.66 -2.39
C VAL A 33 -7.86 -4.74 -2.82
N TYR A 34 -7.06 -5.24 -1.87
CA TYR A 34 -6.26 -6.44 -2.07
C TYR A 34 -7.07 -7.66 -1.66
N ASN A 35 -7.28 -8.55 -2.61
CA ASN A 35 -8.03 -9.75 -2.35
C ASN A 35 -7.09 -10.92 -2.04
N ALA A 36 -6.93 -11.18 -0.74
CA ALA A 36 -6.03 -12.19 -0.22
C ALA A 36 -6.59 -13.64 -0.29
N ALA A 37 -7.84 -13.82 -0.70
CA ALA A 37 -8.47 -15.14 -0.78
C ALA A 37 -7.64 -16.09 -1.64
N SER A 38 -7.52 -17.35 -1.23
CA SER A 38 -6.82 -18.38 -2.01
C SER A 38 -7.66 -18.84 -3.21
N ILE A 39 -8.97 -18.92 -3.03
CA ILE A 39 -9.94 -19.37 -4.04
C ILE A 39 -11.09 -18.38 -4.15
N PHE A 40 -11.53 -18.15 -5.39
CA PHE A 40 -12.70 -17.35 -5.73
C PHE A 40 -13.65 -18.18 -6.59
N ILE A 41 -14.91 -18.26 -6.16
CA ILE A 41 -15.96 -18.94 -6.90
C ILE A 41 -16.94 -17.87 -7.36
N LYS A 42 -17.15 -17.71 -8.67
CA LYS A 42 -18.20 -16.83 -9.20
C LYS A 42 -19.57 -17.47 -9.06
N LYS A 43 -20.62 -16.66 -8.97
CA LYS A 43 -22.01 -17.13 -8.96
C LYS A 43 -22.29 -18.06 -10.13
N GLY A 44 -22.71 -19.29 -9.82
CA GLY A 44 -23.04 -20.33 -10.81
C GLY A 44 -21.87 -21.23 -11.23
N ASP A 45 -20.63 -20.91 -10.82
CA ASP A 45 -19.47 -21.76 -11.10
C ASP A 45 -19.18 -22.77 -9.98
N PHE A 46 -19.90 -22.70 -8.84
CA PHE A 46 -19.69 -23.61 -7.71
C PHE A 46 -19.63 -25.10 -8.11
N PRO A 47 -20.55 -25.65 -8.94
CA PRO A 47 -20.50 -27.07 -9.26
C PRO A 47 -19.24 -27.51 -10.02
N TYR A 48 -18.44 -26.58 -10.56
CA TYR A 48 -17.33 -26.85 -11.48
C TYR A 48 -15.99 -26.35 -10.92
N PRO A 49 -15.29 -27.12 -10.06
CA PRO A 49 -14.05 -26.69 -9.41
C PRO A 49 -12.95 -26.24 -10.36
N GLN A 50 -12.84 -26.86 -11.53
CA GLN A 50 -11.92 -26.45 -12.59
C GLN A 50 -12.13 -25.01 -13.12
N LYS A 51 -13.29 -24.40 -12.86
CA LYS A 51 -13.60 -23.00 -13.20
C LYS A 51 -13.30 -22.03 -12.06
N TRP A 52 -13.01 -22.52 -10.86
CA TRP A 52 -12.71 -21.68 -9.71
C TRP A 52 -11.39 -20.95 -9.95
N LEU A 53 -11.33 -19.68 -9.53
CA LEU A 53 -10.12 -18.88 -9.69
C LEU A 53 -9.21 -19.15 -8.49
N ILE A 54 -7.93 -19.38 -8.74
CA ILE A 54 -6.92 -19.68 -7.72
C ILE A 54 -5.94 -18.52 -7.69
N SER A 55 -5.76 -17.87 -6.52
CA SER A 55 -4.91 -16.69 -6.36
C SER A 55 -3.49 -16.89 -6.86
N ASP A 56 -2.93 -18.08 -6.64
CA ASP A 56 -1.53 -18.41 -6.96
C ASP A 56 -1.25 -18.40 -8.47
N ASN A 57 -2.30 -18.43 -9.29
CA ASN A 57 -2.20 -18.30 -10.74
C ASN A 57 -2.15 -16.82 -11.21
N PHE A 58 -2.32 -15.87 -10.28
CA PHE A 58 -2.33 -14.44 -10.56
C PHE A 58 -1.11 -13.75 -9.97
N LYS A 59 -0.66 -12.68 -10.61
CA LYS A 59 0.33 -11.76 -10.05
C LYS A 59 -0.34 -10.87 -9.00
N THR A 60 0.41 -10.38 -8.02
CA THR A 60 -0.09 -9.47 -6.97
C THR A 60 -0.93 -8.31 -7.52
N ARG A 61 -0.48 -7.68 -8.62
CA ARG A 61 -1.19 -6.58 -9.28
C ARG A 61 -2.61 -6.95 -9.74
N GLU A 62 -2.81 -8.18 -10.18
CA GLU A 62 -4.09 -8.71 -10.69
C GLU A 62 -5.07 -9.00 -9.55
N LEU A 63 -4.57 -9.14 -8.30
CA LEU A 63 -5.37 -9.28 -7.09
C LEU A 63 -5.77 -7.93 -6.46
N LEU A 64 -5.30 -6.81 -7.04
CA LEU A 64 -5.62 -5.46 -6.61
C LEU A 64 -6.68 -4.83 -7.53
N THR A 65 -7.85 -4.55 -6.97
CA THR A 65 -8.96 -3.91 -7.69
C THR A 65 -9.18 -2.50 -7.13
N PRO A 66 -9.36 -1.45 -7.95
CA PRO A 66 -9.75 -0.13 -7.45
C PRO A 66 -10.98 -0.26 -6.53
N ILE A 67 -10.99 0.45 -5.40
CA ILE A 67 -12.04 0.28 -4.40
C ILE A 67 -13.45 0.52 -4.97
N ASP A 68 -13.59 1.46 -5.90
CA ASP A 68 -14.85 1.81 -6.55
C ASP A 68 -15.31 0.76 -7.58
N ASP A 69 -14.38 -0.09 -8.06
CA ASP A 69 -14.64 -1.15 -9.04
C ASP A 69 -14.77 -2.53 -8.36
N PHE A 70 -14.48 -2.62 -7.05
CA PHE A 70 -14.53 -3.88 -6.32
C PHE A 70 -15.97 -4.23 -5.94
N ASP A 71 -16.44 -5.38 -6.46
CA ASP A 71 -17.75 -5.93 -6.14
C ASP A 71 -17.60 -7.38 -5.66
N SER A 72 -17.63 -7.60 -4.35
CA SER A 72 -17.60 -8.94 -3.76
C SER A 72 -18.86 -9.75 -4.05
N SER A 73 -19.96 -9.09 -4.45
CA SER A 73 -21.25 -9.74 -4.67
C SER A 73 -21.30 -10.56 -5.96
N ILE A 74 -20.35 -10.40 -6.88
CA ILE A 74 -20.24 -11.26 -8.08
C ILE A 74 -19.80 -12.68 -7.73
N TYR A 75 -19.13 -12.83 -6.58
CA TYR A 75 -18.67 -14.11 -6.07
C TYR A 75 -19.76 -14.80 -5.28
N GLU A 76 -19.70 -16.12 -5.26
CA GLU A 76 -20.51 -17.02 -4.46
C GLU A 76 -19.77 -17.48 -3.20
N TYR A 77 -18.45 -17.59 -3.26
CA TYR A 77 -17.56 -17.82 -2.11
C TYR A 77 -16.18 -17.23 -2.39
N MET A 78 -15.52 -16.76 -1.34
CA MET A 78 -14.10 -16.42 -1.34
C MET A 78 -13.49 -16.96 -0.07
N PHE A 79 -12.42 -17.75 -0.12
CA PHE A 79 -11.86 -18.38 1.09
C PHE A 79 -10.36 -18.67 0.97
N HIS A 80 -9.72 -18.85 2.12
CA HIS A 80 -8.35 -19.35 2.19
C HIS A 80 -8.35 -20.88 2.21
N ILE A 81 -7.32 -21.48 1.62
CA ILE A 81 -7.10 -22.92 1.83
C ILE A 81 -6.38 -23.09 3.16
N ASP A 82 -7.04 -23.71 4.12
CA ASP A 82 -6.48 -24.01 5.43
C ASP A 82 -6.74 -25.46 5.86
N TRP A 83 -6.19 -25.82 7.02
CA TRP A 83 -6.32 -27.17 7.56
C TRP A 83 -7.78 -27.53 7.90
N PRO A 84 -8.51 -26.71 8.68
CA PRO A 84 -9.91 -26.96 8.98
C PRO A 84 -10.78 -27.23 7.76
N LEU A 85 -10.61 -26.45 6.69
CA LEU A 85 -11.38 -26.65 5.46
C LEU A 85 -11.06 -28.01 4.82
N VAL A 86 -9.79 -28.36 4.69
CA VAL A 86 -9.37 -29.66 4.13
C VAL A 86 -9.94 -30.81 4.96
N GLU A 87 -9.92 -30.71 6.29
CA GLU A 87 -10.47 -31.72 7.20
C GLU A 87 -12.00 -31.86 7.09
N ARG A 88 -12.74 -30.78 6.82
CA ARG A 88 -14.19 -30.84 6.58
C ARG A 88 -14.53 -31.43 5.21
N VAL A 89 -13.81 -31.06 4.16
CA VAL A 89 -14.11 -31.48 2.78
C VAL A 89 -13.70 -32.93 2.50
N THR A 90 -12.60 -33.40 3.11
CA THR A 90 -12.09 -34.78 2.93
C THR A 90 -13.14 -35.88 3.16
N PRO A 91 -13.81 -35.96 4.34
CA PRO A 91 -14.78 -37.02 4.60
C PRO A 91 -16.04 -36.94 3.73
N ILE A 92 -16.36 -35.77 3.17
CA ILE A 92 -17.49 -35.60 2.24
C ILE A 92 -17.20 -36.28 0.90
N LEU A 93 -15.97 -36.16 0.41
CA LEU A 93 -15.55 -36.65 -0.91
C LEU A 93 -14.92 -38.06 -0.89
N GLU A 94 -14.42 -38.52 0.26
CA GLU A 94 -13.84 -39.85 0.43
C GLU A 94 -14.76 -41.01 -0.03
N PRO A 95 -16.08 -41.03 0.28
CA PRO A 95 -17.00 -42.08 -0.19
C PRO A 95 -17.13 -42.17 -1.72
N TYR A 96 -16.76 -41.11 -2.44
CA TYR A 96 -16.77 -41.04 -3.90
C TYR A 96 -15.42 -41.43 -4.51
N GLY A 97 -14.47 -41.90 -3.69
CA GLY A 97 -13.12 -42.25 -4.12
C GLY A 97 -12.26 -41.05 -4.49
N ILE A 98 -12.66 -39.84 -4.07
CA ILE A 98 -11.97 -38.59 -4.37
C ILE A 98 -11.07 -38.25 -3.18
N GLN A 99 -9.76 -38.37 -3.39
CA GLN A 99 -8.76 -37.94 -2.42
C GLN A 99 -8.56 -36.42 -2.53
N VAL A 100 -8.93 -35.65 -1.50
CA VAL A 100 -8.91 -34.18 -1.51
C VAL A 100 -7.49 -33.59 -1.49
N ALA A 101 -6.65 -34.04 -0.55
CA ALA A 101 -5.29 -33.56 -0.40
C ALA A 101 -4.28 -34.64 -0.79
N GLU A 102 -3.16 -34.22 -1.40
CA GLU A 102 -2.03 -35.14 -1.63
C GLU A 102 -1.25 -35.34 -0.32
N GLU A 103 -0.81 -36.58 -0.07
CA GLU A 103 0.04 -36.92 1.10
C GLU A 103 1.41 -37.47 0.64
N PRO A 104 2.26 -36.66 -0.01
CA PRO A 104 3.59 -37.11 -0.39
C PRO A 104 4.42 -37.43 0.85
N ASN A 105 4.92 -38.66 0.93
CA ASN A 105 5.73 -39.15 2.06
C ASN A 105 5.03 -39.10 3.43
N GLY A 106 3.69 -39.19 3.45
CA GLY A 106 2.90 -39.17 4.70
C GLY A 106 2.82 -37.80 5.37
N VAL A 107 3.23 -36.73 4.69
CA VAL A 107 3.00 -35.35 5.12
C VAL A 107 1.70 -34.87 4.51
N ARG A 108 0.72 -34.56 5.36
CA ARG A 108 -0.50 -33.92 4.89
C ARG A 108 -0.17 -32.54 4.35
N MET A 109 -0.68 -32.20 3.17
CA MET A 109 -0.60 -30.86 2.60
C MET A 109 -1.90 -30.07 2.81
N ARG A 110 -1.78 -28.74 3.01
CA ARG A 110 -2.92 -27.81 3.00
C ARG A 110 -3.31 -27.52 1.55
N ASP A 111 -3.98 -28.46 0.91
CA ASP A 111 -4.45 -28.28 -0.46
C ASP A 111 -5.81 -28.95 -0.69
N LEU A 112 -6.49 -28.48 -1.73
CA LEU A 112 -7.76 -29.01 -2.22
C LEU A 112 -7.58 -29.61 -3.63
N ASN A 113 -6.38 -30.08 -3.99
CA ASN A 113 -6.05 -30.44 -5.37
C ASN A 113 -7.00 -31.50 -5.94
N GLY A 114 -7.41 -32.48 -5.13
CA GLY A 114 -8.38 -33.48 -5.52
C GLY A 114 -9.75 -32.92 -5.89
N LEU A 115 -10.25 -31.97 -5.09
CA LEU A 115 -11.49 -31.25 -5.37
C LEU A 115 -11.34 -30.38 -6.63
N LEU A 116 -10.24 -29.63 -6.73
CA LEU A 116 -10.00 -28.69 -7.84
C LEU A 116 -9.82 -29.38 -9.20
N ARG A 117 -9.48 -30.67 -9.22
CA ARG A 117 -9.36 -31.49 -10.44
C ARG A 117 -10.70 -32.05 -10.94
N LEU A 118 -11.79 -31.91 -10.18
CA LEU A 118 -13.09 -32.42 -10.59
C LEU A 118 -13.65 -31.60 -11.76
N GLU A 119 -14.19 -32.31 -12.75
CA GLU A 119 -14.97 -31.68 -13.81
C GLU A 119 -16.24 -31.05 -13.24
N GLU A 120 -16.91 -31.78 -12.34
CA GLU A 120 -18.12 -31.39 -11.62
C GLU A 120 -18.16 -32.06 -10.23
N ILE A 121 -18.62 -31.34 -9.22
CA ILE A 121 -18.87 -31.89 -7.86
C ILE A 121 -20.11 -32.80 -7.91
N PRO A 122 -20.06 -34.02 -7.36
CA PRO A 122 -21.21 -34.91 -7.31
C PRO A 122 -22.41 -34.22 -6.64
N GLN A 123 -23.58 -34.28 -7.30
CA GLN A 123 -24.77 -33.53 -6.90
C GLN A 123 -25.21 -33.84 -5.46
N GLU A 124 -25.01 -35.08 -5.04
CA GLU A 124 -25.37 -35.62 -3.72
C GLU A 124 -24.61 -34.96 -2.57
N VAL A 125 -23.44 -34.36 -2.82
CA VAL A 125 -22.60 -33.74 -1.79
C VAL A 125 -22.45 -32.22 -1.94
N GLN A 126 -23.06 -31.63 -2.97
CA GLN A 126 -22.93 -30.20 -3.22
C GLN A 126 -23.36 -29.35 -2.02
N ASP A 127 -24.46 -29.71 -1.35
CA ASP A 127 -24.95 -28.98 -0.17
C ASP A 127 -23.96 -29.08 1.01
N GLU A 128 -23.40 -30.26 1.28
CA GLU A 128 -22.41 -30.45 2.34
C GLU A 128 -21.11 -29.66 2.07
N ILE A 129 -20.68 -29.59 0.81
CA ILE A 129 -19.52 -28.76 0.44
C ILE A 129 -19.84 -27.27 0.58
N ARG A 130 -21.05 -26.82 0.21
CA ARG A 130 -21.48 -25.43 0.40
C ARG A 130 -21.44 -25.02 1.85
N ASP A 131 -21.92 -25.89 2.75
CA ASP A 131 -21.89 -25.66 4.19
C ASP A 131 -20.46 -25.56 4.70
N ALA A 132 -19.56 -26.46 4.25
CA ALA A 132 -18.15 -26.41 4.61
C ALA A 132 -17.43 -25.14 4.14
N LEU A 133 -17.79 -24.59 2.96
CA LEU A 133 -17.23 -23.34 2.45
C LEU A 133 -17.83 -22.09 3.10
N ALA A 134 -19.10 -22.13 3.49
CA ALA A 134 -19.80 -20.98 4.07
C ALA A 134 -19.16 -20.53 5.40
N GLU A 135 -18.59 -21.45 6.18
CA GLU A 135 -17.86 -21.13 7.42
C GLU A 135 -16.60 -20.29 7.17
N GLU A 136 -15.98 -20.42 6.00
CA GLU A 136 -14.71 -19.76 5.63
C GLU A 136 -14.90 -18.59 4.66
N ASP A 137 -16.15 -18.20 4.41
CA ASP A 137 -16.45 -17.20 3.39
C ASP A 137 -16.00 -15.80 3.82
N LEU A 138 -14.87 -15.38 3.27
CA LEU A 138 -14.21 -14.09 3.48
C LEU A 138 -15.09 -12.89 3.14
N ARG A 139 -16.13 -13.09 2.32
CA ARG A 139 -17.10 -12.02 2.01
C ARG A 139 -17.94 -11.61 3.22
N THR A 140 -18.02 -12.46 4.24
CA THR A 140 -18.81 -12.20 5.46
C THR A 140 -18.00 -11.50 6.55
N TYR A 141 -16.68 -11.41 6.39
CA TYR A 141 -15.80 -10.71 7.34
C TYR A 141 -15.91 -9.19 7.14
N GLU A 142 -15.69 -8.45 8.23
CA GLU A 142 -16.08 -7.03 8.31
C GLU A 142 -15.30 -6.13 7.35
N GLU A 143 -14.04 -6.44 6.99
CA GLU A 143 -13.22 -5.53 6.17
C GLU A 143 -12.23 -6.27 5.26
N PHE A 144 -12.26 -5.95 3.96
CA PHE A 144 -11.19 -6.32 3.03
C PHE A 144 -9.96 -5.45 3.26
N GLN A 145 -8.78 -6.00 2.97
CA GLN A 145 -7.53 -5.22 3.06
C GLN A 145 -7.52 -4.14 1.97
N VAL A 146 -7.30 -2.89 2.37
CA VAL A 146 -7.22 -1.74 1.47
C VAL A 146 -5.80 -1.17 1.49
N PHE A 147 -5.25 -0.97 0.31
CA PHE A 147 -3.94 -0.35 0.10
C PHE A 147 -4.10 0.97 -0.65
N GLU A 148 -3.20 1.92 -0.39
CA GLU A 148 -3.00 3.06 -1.28
C GLU A 148 -2.03 2.64 -2.38
N CYS A 149 -2.38 2.91 -3.64
CA CYS A 149 -1.52 2.61 -4.78
C CYS A 149 -1.39 3.84 -5.68
N TYR A 150 -0.23 3.94 -6.30
CA TYR A 150 0.00 4.81 -7.44
C TYR A 150 -0.03 3.99 -8.72
N SER A 151 -0.67 4.51 -9.77
CA SER A 151 -0.68 3.88 -11.09
C SER A 151 -0.58 4.93 -12.18
N CYS A 152 0.36 4.78 -13.11
CA CYS A 152 0.47 5.61 -14.30
C CYS A 152 0.75 4.76 -15.54
N LYS A 153 0.06 5.07 -16.64
CA LYS A 153 0.26 4.39 -17.93
C LYS A 153 0.98 5.33 -18.88
N GLU A 154 2.28 5.17 -19.01
CA GLU A 154 3.07 5.91 -19.99
C GLU A 154 3.58 5.02 -21.11
N LYS A 155 3.26 5.38 -22.35
CA LYS A 155 3.81 4.75 -23.58
C LYS A 155 3.69 3.22 -23.62
N GLY A 156 2.64 2.66 -23.01
CA GLY A 156 2.36 1.23 -22.99
C GLY A 156 2.98 0.45 -21.83
N ASN A 157 3.77 1.10 -20.97
CA ASN A 157 4.23 0.55 -19.70
C ASN A 157 3.38 1.13 -18.56
N GLU A 158 2.80 0.26 -17.74
CA GLU A 158 2.11 0.65 -16.50
C GLU A 158 3.13 0.62 -15.37
N GLU A 159 3.45 1.78 -14.82
CA GLU A 159 4.09 1.88 -13.51
C GLU A 159 2.99 1.74 -12.46
N PHE A 160 3.19 0.82 -11.52
CA PHE A 160 2.27 0.58 -10.42
C PHE A 160 3.07 0.39 -9.15
N LEU A 161 2.76 1.17 -8.13
CA LEU A 161 3.44 1.13 -6.84
C LEU A 161 2.40 0.91 -5.76
N ILE A 162 2.61 -0.13 -4.95
CA ILE A 162 1.82 -0.42 -3.76
C ILE A 162 2.47 0.31 -2.59
N ILE A 163 1.73 1.26 -2.03
CA ILE A 163 2.18 2.08 -0.91
C ILE A 163 1.56 1.52 0.36
N ASN A 164 2.41 1.22 1.33
CA ASN A 164 1.97 0.71 2.61
C ASN A 164 2.61 1.55 3.71
N GLY A 165 1.77 2.34 4.37
CA GLY A 165 2.22 3.29 5.38
C GLY A 165 2.61 2.65 6.71
N ASP A 166 2.16 1.42 7.04
CA ASP A 166 2.43 0.80 8.36
C ASP A 166 1.99 -0.67 8.54
N ASN A 167 1.59 -1.41 7.51
CA ASN A 167 1.21 -2.83 7.68
C ASN A 167 2.42 -3.77 7.54
N TYR A 168 2.54 -4.75 8.45
CA TYR A 168 3.52 -5.86 8.45
C TYR A 168 3.46 -6.80 7.22
N ILE A 169 2.80 -6.38 6.15
CA ILE A 169 2.54 -7.18 4.95
C ILE A 169 3.57 -6.82 3.89
N THR A 170 4.32 -7.83 3.45
CA THR A 170 5.42 -7.79 2.46
C THR A 170 4.98 -7.45 1.02
N LEU A 171 3.79 -6.88 0.83
CA LEU A 171 3.22 -6.59 -0.49
C LEU A 171 3.47 -5.17 -0.98
N SER A 172 4.19 -4.36 -0.20
CA SER A 172 4.45 -2.97 -0.53
C SER A 172 5.76 -2.78 -1.29
N ASP A 173 5.70 -2.03 -2.37
CA ASP A 173 6.90 -1.54 -3.06
C ASP A 173 7.57 -0.41 -2.26
N ILE A 174 6.80 0.26 -1.40
CA ILE A 174 7.19 1.43 -0.63
C ILE A 174 6.57 1.33 0.78
N SER A 175 7.41 1.32 1.81
CA SER A 175 7.01 0.91 3.17
C SER A 175 7.15 1.95 4.27
N TYR A 176 7.82 3.09 4.03
CA TYR A 176 8.08 4.06 5.08
C TYR A 176 7.51 5.43 4.72
N ASP A 177 6.45 5.84 5.42
CA ASP A 177 5.93 7.19 5.37
C ASP A 177 6.90 8.14 6.11
N GLN A 178 7.47 9.09 5.38
CA GLN A 178 8.41 10.10 5.87
C GLN A 178 7.78 11.50 5.91
N THR A 179 6.46 11.59 5.73
CA THR A 179 5.73 12.86 5.61
C THR A 179 5.98 13.75 6.84
N ASP A 180 5.88 13.17 8.04
CA ASP A 180 6.13 13.89 9.29
C ASP A 180 7.59 14.32 9.43
N TRP A 181 8.55 13.50 9.01
CA TRP A 181 9.98 13.82 9.10
C TRP A 181 10.38 14.99 8.19
N PHE A 182 9.72 15.14 7.05
CA PHE A 182 9.92 16.29 6.16
C PHE A 182 9.05 17.51 6.51
N SER A 183 8.02 17.35 7.33
CA SER A 183 7.08 18.42 7.69
C SER A 183 7.74 19.60 8.44
N ASP A 184 8.86 19.35 9.12
CA ASP A 184 9.60 20.35 9.91
C ASP A 184 10.82 20.94 9.18
N LYS A 185 11.01 20.62 7.89
CA LYS A 185 12.13 21.09 7.06
C LYS A 185 11.69 22.22 6.14
N TYR A 186 12.51 23.26 6.06
CA TYR A 186 12.22 24.45 5.26
C TYR A 186 13.27 24.65 4.18
N ILE A 187 12.83 24.94 2.95
CA ILE A 187 13.75 25.29 1.86
C ILE A 187 14.30 26.70 2.12
N VAL A 188 15.62 26.81 2.25
CA VAL A 188 16.31 28.10 2.37
C VAL A 188 16.93 28.54 1.05
N GLU A 189 17.29 27.61 0.17
CA GLU A 189 17.79 27.92 -1.16
C GLU A 189 17.21 26.98 -2.21
N THR A 190 16.97 27.54 -3.40
CA THR A 190 16.49 26.79 -4.56
C THR A 190 17.35 27.10 -5.76
N TYR A 191 17.71 26.05 -6.48
CA TYR A 191 18.46 26.09 -7.71
C TYR A 191 17.69 25.33 -8.77
N ARG A 192 17.74 25.76 -10.03
CA ARG A 192 17.05 25.07 -11.13
C ARG A 192 17.95 24.89 -12.34
N LYS A 193 17.72 23.79 -13.06
CA LYS A 193 18.37 23.49 -14.32
C LYS A 193 17.37 22.87 -15.27
N LYS A 194 17.34 23.36 -16.51
CA LYS A 194 16.51 22.77 -17.55
C LYS A 194 17.26 21.59 -18.18
N ILE A 195 16.63 20.42 -18.18
CA ILE A 195 17.17 19.19 -18.76
C ILE A 195 16.18 18.71 -19.81
N HIS A 196 16.52 18.91 -21.09
CA HIS A 196 15.63 18.61 -22.21
C HIS A 196 14.25 19.27 -22.06
N SER A 197 13.17 18.46 -21.93
CA SER A 197 11.79 18.90 -21.72
C SER A 197 11.46 19.19 -20.25
N ASN A 198 12.26 18.71 -19.30
CA ASN A 198 11.95 18.74 -17.88
C ASN A 198 12.81 19.77 -17.14
N THR A 199 12.40 20.14 -15.93
CA THR A 199 13.18 21.00 -15.04
C THR A 199 13.54 20.19 -13.80
N GLU A 200 14.82 20.15 -13.50
CA GLU A 200 15.35 19.61 -12.25
C GLU A 200 15.64 20.77 -11.29
N TYR A 201 15.38 20.54 -10.02
CA TYR A 201 15.65 21.47 -8.95
C TYR A 201 16.66 20.89 -7.97
N VAL A 202 17.39 21.78 -7.31
CA VAL A 202 18.23 21.45 -6.16
C VAL A 202 17.81 22.35 -5.01
N PHE A 203 17.58 21.75 -3.85
CA PHE A 203 17.16 22.44 -2.65
C PHE A 203 18.21 22.33 -1.57
N LYS A 204 18.32 23.41 -0.79
CA LYS A 204 19.00 23.41 0.49
C LYS A 204 17.97 23.62 1.59
N THR A 205 18.02 22.83 2.65
CA THR A 205 17.14 22.99 3.81
C THR A 205 17.77 23.85 4.92
N ASP A 206 16.95 24.28 5.88
CA ASP A 206 17.38 24.98 7.10
C ASP A 206 18.26 24.12 8.02
N LYS A 207 18.26 22.80 7.80
CA LYS A 207 19.12 21.82 8.47
C LYS A 207 20.45 21.56 7.72
N ASP A 208 20.77 22.38 6.70
CA ASP A 208 21.95 22.25 5.84
C ASP A 208 21.99 20.98 4.97
N GLU A 209 20.85 20.31 4.80
CA GLU A 209 20.73 19.14 3.93
C GLU A 209 20.48 19.58 2.49
N TRP A 210 21.02 18.81 1.54
CA TRP A 210 20.92 19.09 0.11
C TRP A 210 20.17 17.98 -0.61
N PHE A 211 19.30 18.37 -1.52
CA PHE A 211 18.50 17.42 -2.28
C PHE A 211 18.40 17.78 -3.76
N THR A 212 18.44 16.78 -4.62
CA THR A 212 17.91 16.89 -5.99
C THR A 212 16.42 16.63 -5.98
N TYR A 213 15.68 17.28 -6.86
CA TYR A 213 14.24 17.15 -7.01
C TYR A 213 13.82 17.19 -8.47
N SER A 214 13.23 16.10 -8.95
CA SER A 214 12.88 15.92 -10.36
C SER A 214 11.53 15.20 -10.52
N PRO A 215 10.83 15.37 -11.65
CA PRO A 215 9.64 14.57 -11.96
C PRO A 215 9.97 13.08 -11.97
N GLY A 216 9.09 12.26 -11.40
CA GLY A 216 9.18 10.80 -11.45
C GLY A 216 8.62 10.22 -12.74
N ASP A 217 7.61 10.87 -13.31
CA ASP A 217 6.98 10.54 -14.59
C ASP A 217 6.89 11.77 -15.50
N SER A 218 6.40 11.58 -16.74
CA SER A 218 6.28 12.66 -17.72
C SER A 218 5.09 13.59 -17.49
N ASP A 219 4.06 13.10 -16.79
CA ASP A 219 2.87 13.87 -16.40
C ASP A 219 3.04 14.66 -15.08
N ASN A 220 4.16 14.45 -14.36
CA ASN A 220 4.46 15.04 -13.05
C ASN A 220 3.46 14.63 -11.94
N ASN A 221 2.91 13.42 -12.02
CA ASN A 221 1.99 12.87 -11.02
C ASN A 221 2.71 12.51 -9.71
N TYR A 222 4.02 12.27 -9.78
CA TYR A 222 4.88 12.19 -8.61
C TYR A 222 6.26 12.80 -8.89
N TRP A 223 6.97 13.09 -7.81
CA TRP A 223 8.31 13.66 -7.84
C TRP A 223 9.27 12.79 -7.02
N VAL A 224 10.54 12.83 -7.42
CA VAL A 224 11.61 12.09 -6.75
C VAL A 224 12.54 13.11 -6.11
N LEU A 225 12.77 12.96 -4.82
CA LEU A 225 13.74 13.70 -4.05
C LEU A 225 14.89 12.75 -3.67
N LYS A 226 16.15 13.17 -3.88
CA LYS A 226 17.31 12.37 -3.48
C LYS A 226 18.29 13.22 -2.70
N HIS A 227 18.80 12.66 -1.60
CA HIS A 227 19.83 13.30 -0.80
C HIS A 227 21.11 13.46 -1.62
N ILE A 228 21.79 14.59 -1.45
CA ILE A 228 23.17 14.81 -1.91
C ILE A 228 24.01 14.80 -0.64
N TYR A 229 24.79 13.75 -0.43
CA TYR A 229 25.64 13.64 0.76
C TYR A 229 26.84 14.59 0.69
N ASP A 230 27.45 14.90 1.84
CA ASP A 230 28.52 15.88 1.93
C ASP A 230 29.73 15.55 1.02
N ASP A 231 30.07 14.27 0.88
CA ASP A 231 31.13 13.76 0.01
C ASP A 231 30.80 13.89 -1.48
N GLU A 232 29.51 13.77 -1.83
CA GLU A 232 29.01 14.01 -3.19
C GLU A 232 28.91 15.51 -3.49
N LEU A 233 28.56 16.33 -2.50
CA LEU A 233 28.31 17.75 -2.63
C LEU A 233 29.56 18.51 -3.09
N GLU A 234 30.74 18.10 -2.63
CA GLU A 234 32.03 18.68 -3.07
C GLU A 234 32.23 18.58 -4.59
N HIS A 235 31.71 17.52 -5.20
CA HIS A 235 31.83 17.24 -6.63
C HIS A 235 30.55 17.58 -7.40
N PHE A 236 29.49 18.00 -6.69
CA PHE A 236 28.19 18.26 -7.29
C PHE A 236 28.26 19.54 -8.16
N PRO A 237 27.78 19.51 -9.42
CA PRO A 237 27.93 20.61 -10.36
C PRO A 237 26.91 21.75 -10.12
N LEU A 238 26.85 22.27 -8.89
CA LEU A 238 25.90 23.31 -8.47
C LEU A 238 26.03 24.59 -9.32
N SER A 239 27.25 24.90 -9.79
CA SER A 239 27.53 26.03 -10.69
C SER A 239 26.80 25.95 -12.03
N SER A 240 26.33 24.76 -12.43
CA SER A 240 25.52 24.57 -13.64
C SER A 240 24.03 24.89 -13.43
N TYR A 241 23.61 25.22 -12.21
CA TYR A 241 22.24 25.57 -11.86
C TYR A 241 22.10 27.07 -11.66
N LEU A 242 20.91 27.59 -11.98
CA LEU A 242 20.55 28.97 -11.73
C LEU A 242 19.88 29.06 -10.36
N LYS A 243 20.43 29.89 -9.46
CA LYS A 243 19.78 30.20 -8.19
C LYS A 243 18.46 30.92 -8.46
N VAL A 244 17.39 30.40 -7.89
CA VAL A 244 16.06 31.00 -7.92
C VAL A 244 15.91 31.85 -6.67
N GLU A 245 15.31 33.04 -6.79
CA GLU A 245 14.95 33.83 -5.62
C GLU A 245 13.86 33.09 -4.84
N THR A 246 14.26 32.53 -3.70
CA THR A 246 13.33 32.03 -2.69
C THR A 246 12.87 33.22 -1.85
N GLU A 247 11.56 33.43 -1.70
CA GLU A 247 11.04 34.49 -0.83
C GLU A 247 11.61 34.30 0.59
N LYS A 248 12.38 35.27 1.07
CA LYS A 248 12.94 35.28 2.43
C LYS A 248 11.83 35.61 3.42
N GLU A 249 11.31 34.61 4.12
CA GLU A 249 10.44 34.82 5.28
C GLU A 249 11.17 34.54 6.60
N ILE A 250 10.78 35.26 7.64
CA ILE A 250 11.45 35.32 8.95
C ILE A 250 11.20 34.01 9.70
N PHE A 251 12.28 33.31 10.07
CA PHE A 251 12.24 32.13 10.94
C PHE A 251 11.44 32.41 12.23
N PRO A 252 10.47 31.57 12.64
CA PRO A 252 9.92 31.67 13.97
C PRO A 252 11.02 31.30 14.98
N ASN A 253 11.62 32.32 15.60
CA ASN A 253 12.52 32.16 16.74
C ASN A 253 11.93 31.14 17.75
N GLU A 254 12.80 30.42 18.45
CA GLU A 254 12.53 29.38 19.47
C GLU A 254 11.44 29.70 20.52
N LYS A 255 10.93 30.93 20.57
CA LYS A 255 9.78 31.34 21.40
C LYS A 255 8.45 30.67 21.00
N MET A 256 8.25 30.20 19.77
CA MET A 256 7.01 29.48 19.39
C MET A 256 6.94 28.06 19.94
N LYS A 257 8.07 27.39 20.24
CA LYS A 257 8.06 26.10 20.94
C LYS A 257 7.43 26.19 22.34
N SER A 258 7.48 27.38 22.98
CA SER A 258 6.79 27.61 24.26
C SER A 258 5.30 27.89 24.13
N ILE A 259 4.83 28.38 22.98
CA ILE A 259 3.40 28.68 22.79
C ILE A 259 2.62 27.39 22.51
N PHE A 260 3.20 26.45 21.75
CA PHE A 260 2.59 25.14 21.56
C PHE A 260 2.59 24.29 22.85
N SER A 261 3.62 24.35 23.69
CA SER A 261 3.60 23.63 24.98
C SER A 261 2.57 24.22 25.96
N VAL A 262 2.35 25.54 25.96
CA VAL A 262 1.34 26.18 26.81
C VAL A 262 -0.09 25.94 26.31
N ILE A 263 -0.29 25.82 24.98
CA ILE A 263 -1.61 25.51 24.40
C ILE A 263 -1.96 24.02 24.65
N THR A 264 -1.01 23.09 24.50
CA THR A 264 -1.25 21.66 24.78
C THR A 264 -1.55 21.41 26.26
N ILE A 265 -0.88 22.12 27.18
CA ILE A 265 -1.18 22.03 28.62
C ILE A 265 -2.55 22.64 28.96
N ARG A 266 -2.97 23.72 28.29
CA ARG A 266 -4.32 24.30 28.50
C ARG A 266 -5.43 23.38 27.99
N ILE A 267 -5.25 22.72 26.85
CA ILE A 267 -6.26 21.78 26.31
C ILE A 267 -6.39 20.57 27.25
N LEU A 268 -5.28 19.99 27.72
CA LEU A 268 -5.30 18.88 28.68
C LEU A 268 -5.95 19.24 30.02
N LEU A 269 -5.72 20.44 30.58
CA LEU A 269 -6.38 20.86 31.84
C LEU A 269 -7.89 21.12 31.66
N THR A 270 -8.33 21.58 30.49
CA THR A 270 -9.76 21.85 30.25
C THR A 270 -10.55 20.55 30.08
N THR A 271 -9.95 19.53 29.46
CA THR A 271 -10.57 18.20 29.32
C THR A 271 -10.64 17.47 30.67
N PHE A 272 -9.62 17.61 31.53
CA PHE A 272 -9.60 16.99 32.87
C PHE A 272 -10.63 17.61 33.83
N ILE A 273 -10.83 18.93 33.80
CA ILE A 273 -11.85 19.60 34.63
C ILE A 273 -13.28 19.26 34.17
N THR A 274 -13.46 18.98 32.87
CA THR A 274 -14.76 18.60 32.32
C THR A 274 -15.14 17.15 32.67
N GLN A 275 -14.16 16.23 32.73
CA GLN A 275 -14.42 14.85 33.17
C GLN A 275 -14.71 14.73 34.67
N ILE A 276 -14.11 15.56 35.53
CA ILE A 276 -14.38 15.55 36.98
C ILE A 276 -15.79 16.09 37.32
N ARG A 277 -16.38 16.94 36.46
CA ARG A 277 -17.75 17.46 36.66
C ARG A 277 -18.87 16.53 36.19
N CYS A 278 -18.56 15.46 35.45
CA CYS A 278 -19.55 14.47 35.02
C CYS A 278 -19.58 13.21 35.91
N LEU A 279 -18.78 13.17 36.98
CA LEU A 279 -18.68 12.04 37.93
C LEU A 279 -19.19 12.36 39.35
N HIS A 280 -19.97 13.44 39.51
CA HIS A 280 -20.69 13.77 40.74
C HIS A 280 -22.16 14.05 40.50
#